data_AF-A0A845D8U7-F1
#
_entry.id   AF-A0A845D8U7-F1
#
_cell.length_a   1.000
_cell.length_b   1.000
_cell.length_c   1.000
_cell.angle_alpha   90.00
_cell.angle_beta   90.00
_cell.angle_gamma   90.00
#
_symmetry.space_group_name_H-M   'P 1'
#
loop_
_entity.id
_entity.type
_entity.pdbx_description
1 polymer ?
#
loop_
_entity_poly.entity_id
_entity_poly.type
_entity_poly.pdbx_seq_one_letter_code
_entity_poly.pdbx_strand_id
1 'polypeptide(L)'
;MKDKKKTVLLEPSGEEKAFVYQQALELSPLLDKSAPIAVILEKNEFQNRSKYSVTFILIPDKLNIKITSEGDNLFDVCITAKNKAKKTISYLINQMDSPARTIKMEHFKKFPYPQ
;
A
#
# COMPACT_ATOMS: atom_id res chain seq x y z
N MET A 1 -34.09 14.07 6.87
CA MET A 1 -33.07 14.86 6.15
C MET A 1 -32.05 13.88 5.57
N LYS A 2 -31.79 13.92 4.26
CA LYS A 2 -30.70 13.14 3.64
C LYS A 2 -29.41 13.91 3.90
N ASP A 3 -28.63 13.53 4.91
CA ASP A 3 -27.32 14.11 5.14
C ASP A 3 -26.42 13.81 3.94
N LYS A 4 -26.15 14.84 3.13
CA LYS A 4 -25.29 14.73 1.96
C LYS A 4 -23.85 14.59 2.44
N LYS A 5 -23.32 13.36 2.41
CA LYS A 5 -21.89 13.08 2.55
C LYS A 5 -21.15 13.90 1.48
N LYS A 6 -20.40 14.93 1.90
CA LYS A 6 -19.59 15.75 0.99
C LYS A 6 -18.17 15.19 0.99
N THR A 7 -17.85 14.43 -0.04
CA THR A 7 -16.47 13.99 -0.32
C THR A 7 -15.79 15.07 -1.14
N VAL A 8 -14.68 15.59 -0.63
CA VAL A 8 -13.89 16.62 -1.31
C VAL A 8 -12.47 16.07 -1.48
N LEU A 9 -11.91 16.25 -2.68
CA LEU A 9 -10.51 15.95 -2.93
C LEU A 9 -9.66 16.88 -2.04
N LEU A 10 -8.78 16.32 -1.23
CA LEU A 10 -7.97 17.12 -0.32
C LEU A 10 -6.82 17.73 -1.10
N GLU A 11 -6.66 19.05 -1.02
CA GLU A 11 -5.41 19.72 -1.39
C GLU A 11 -4.48 19.69 -0.17
N PRO A 12 -3.44 18.84 -0.16
CA PRO A 12 -2.54 18.74 0.97
C PRO A 12 -1.65 19.99 1.09
N SER A 13 -1.37 20.38 2.32
CA SER A 13 -0.31 21.34 2.63
C SER A 13 1.07 20.86 2.18
N GLY A 14 2.07 21.75 2.20
CA GLY A 14 3.44 21.40 1.81
C GLY A 14 4.02 20.24 2.63
N GLU A 15 3.76 20.22 3.93
CA GLU A 15 4.21 19.16 4.85
C GLU A 15 3.49 17.83 4.57
N GLU A 16 2.17 17.85 4.44
CA GLU A 16 1.38 16.65 4.13
C GLU A 16 1.77 16.05 2.78
N LYS A 17 2.03 16.90 1.78
CA LYS A 17 2.50 16.48 0.46
C LYS A 17 3.88 15.82 0.55
N ALA A 18 4.82 16.43 1.27
CA ALA A 18 6.15 15.88 1.47
C ALA A 18 6.09 14.53 2.19
N PHE A 19 5.26 14.44 3.23
CA PHE A 19 5.03 13.21 3.97
C PHE A 19 4.47 12.09 3.08
N VAL A 20 3.37 12.37 2.37
CA VAL A 20 2.74 11.38 1.47
C VAL A 20 3.70 10.93 0.38
N TYR A 21 4.47 11.85 -0.19
CA TYR A 21 5.48 11.55 -1.19
C TYR A 21 6.57 10.63 -0.63
N GLN A 22 7.08 10.91 0.57
CA GLN A 22 8.04 10.03 1.24
C GLN A 22 7.46 8.63 1.48
N GLN A 23 6.20 8.53 1.93
CA GLN A 23 5.55 7.24 2.13
C GLN A 23 5.36 6.46 0.81
N ALA A 24 5.11 7.15 -0.30
CA ALA A 24 5.04 6.54 -1.63
C ALA A 24 6.42 6.06 -2.10
N LEU A 25 7.48 6.84 -1.88
CA LEU A 25 8.84 6.46 -2.21
C LEU A 25 9.30 5.20 -1.47
N GLU A 26 8.88 5.00 -0.23
CA GLU A 26 9.16 3.76 0.52
C GLU A 26 8.57 2.49 -0.13
N LEU A 27 7.55 2.62 -0.98
CA LEU A 27 6.98 1.51 -1.74
C LEU A 27 7.73 1.24 -3.06
N SER A 28 8.52 2.21 -3.54
CA SER A 28 9.22 2.11 -4.82
C SER A 28 10.22 0.95 -4.89
N PRO A 29 11.00 0.61 -3.85
CA PRO A 29 11.91 -0.54 -3.88
C PRO A 29 11.21 -1.91 -3.99
N LEU A 30 9.92 -1.97 -3.66
CA LEU A 30 9.11 -3.19 -3.76
C LEU A 30 8.45 -3.36 -5.12
N LEU A 31 8.52 -2.32 -5.95
CA LEU A 31 7.99 -2.28 -7.30
C LEU A 31 9.19 -2.22 -8.26
N ASP A 32 9.00 -2.62 -9.51
CA ASP A 32 10.02 -2.34 -10.52
C ASP A 32 10.26 -0.83 -10.58
N LYS A 33 11.53 -0.42 -10.76
CA LYS A 33 11.98 0.98 -10.64
C LYS A 33 11.20 1.98 -11.52
N SER A 34 10.46 1.50 -12.50
CA SER A 34 9.63 2.27 -13.44
C SER A 34 8.14 2.25 -13.13
N ALA A 35 7.68 1.55 -12.10
CA ALA A 35 6.26 1.43 -11.78
C ALA A 35 5.71 2.76 -11.24
N PRO A 36 4.70 3.37 -11.89
CA PRO A 36 4.11 4.60 -11.40
C PRO A 36 3.31 4.34 -10.11
N ILE A 37 3.47 5.27 -9.16
CA ILE A 37 2.72 5.32 -7.91
C ILE A 37 1.91 6.61 -7.92
N ALA A 38 0.58 6.49 -7.82
CA ALA A 38 -0.31 7.62 -7.62
C ALA A 38 -0.95 7.54 -6.24
N VAL A 39 -1.11 8.68 -5.58
CA VAL A 39 -1.80 8.78 -4.29
C VAL A 39 -2.95 9.75 -4.41
N ILE A 40 -4.13 9.32 -3.99
CA ILE A 40 -5.34 10.14 -3.92
C ILE A 40 -5.65 10.38 -2.44
N LEU A 41 -5.85 11.64 -2.08
CA LEU A 41 -6.24 12.07 -0.75
C LEU A 41 -7.63 12.67 -0.82
N GLU A 42 -8.54 12.19 0.03
CA GLU A 42 -9.89 12.72 0.12
C GLU A 42 -10.20 13.05 1.57
N LYS A 43 -10.95 14.14 1.76
CA LYS A 43 -11.50 14.52 3.06
C LYS A 43 -13.02 14.44 2.97
N ASN A 44 -13.59 13.64 3.85
CA ASN A 44 -15.01 13.50 4.07
C ASN A 44 -15.38 14.24 5.36
N GLU A 45 -16.18 15.30 5.24
CA GLU A 45 -16.72 15.99 6.41
C GLU A 45 -18.16 15.52 6.65
N PHE A 46 -18.41 14.96 7.83
CA PHE A 46 -19.73 14.52 8.26
C PHE A 46 -19.97 14.89 9.71
N GLN A 47 -21.00 15.69 9.98
CA GLN A 47 -21.44 16.06 11.34
C GLN A 47 -20.27 16.47 12.27
N ASN A 48 -19.48 17.47 11.86
CA ASN A 48 -18.30 17.97 12.59
C ASN A 48 -17.13 17.00 12.79
N ARG A 49 -17.15 15.82 12.16
CA ARG A 49 -16.00 14.93 12.09
C ARG A 49 -15.39 14.94 10.70
N SER A 50 -14.08 15.14 10.64
CA SER A 50 -13.30 14.98 9.42
C SER A 50 -12.80 13.54 9.35
N LYS A 51 -13.14 12.83 8.29
CA LYS A 51 -12.55 11.54 7.93
C LYS A 51 -11.69 11.71 6.71
N TYR A 52 -10.45 11.26 6.79
CA TYR A 52 -9.52 11.22 5.68
C TYR A 52 -9.57 9.84 5.02
N SER A 53 -9.48 9.81 3.70
CA SER A 53 -9.29 8.61 2.91
C SER A 53 -8.01 8.78 2.10
N VAL A 54 -7.10 7.81 2.21
CA VAL A 54 -5.86 7.77 1.44
C VAL A 54 -5.88 6.54 0.58
N THR A 55 -5.74 6.73 -0.73
CA THR A 55 -5.69 5.66 -1.71
C THR A 55 -4.35 5.66 -2.42
N PHE A 56 -3.58 4.59 -2.25
CA PHE A 56 -2.41 4.30 -3.08
C PHE A 56 -2.85 3.49 -4.30
N ILE A 57 -2.46 3.96 -5.48
CA ILE A 57 -2.65 3.28 -6.76
C ILE A 57 -1.24 2.95 -7.28
N LEU A 58 -0.96 1.65 -7.37
CA LEU A 58 0.33 1.12 -7.78
C LEU A 58 0.13 0.32 -9.05
N ILE A 59 0.96 0.57 -10.06
CA ILE A 59 0.86 -0.12 -11.35
C ILE A 59 2.17 -0.83 -11.69
N PRO A 60 2.56 -1.90 -10.97
CA PRO A 60 3.67 -2.76 -11.38
C PRO A 60 3.27 -3.65 -12.55
N ASP A 61 4.04 -3.66 -13.64
CA ASP A 61 4.04 -4.70 -14.69
C ASP A 61 2.66 -5.31 -15.05
N LYS A 62 1.67 -4.43 -15.29
CA LYS A 62 0.27 -4.72 -15.69
C LYS A 62 -0.69 -5.15 -14.58
N LEU A 63 -0.28 -5.16 -13.31
CA LEU A 63 -1.17 -5.28 -12.16
C LEU A 63 -1.59 -3.87 -11.71
N ASN A 64 -2.89 -3.64 -11.54
CA ASN A 64 -3.40 -2.39 -10.97
C ASN A 64 -3.83 -2.66 -9.52
N ILE A 65 -3.01 -2.21 -8.56
CA ILE A 65 -3.24 -2.40 -7.14
C ILE A 65 -3.74 -1.09 -6.56
N LYS A 66 -5.00 -1.09 -6.11
CA LYS A 66 -5.62 0.05 -5.43
C LYS A 66 -5.84 -0.28 -3.97
N ILE A 67 -5.25 0.50 -3.07
CA ILE A 67 -5.33 0.27 -1.63
C ILE A 67 -5.78 1.55 -0.95
N THR A 68 -6.96 1.47 -0.35
CA THR A 68 -7.59 2.57 0.37
C THR A 68 -7.57 2.29 1.86
N SER A 69 -7.32 3.32 2.67
CA SER A 69 -7.60 3.32 4.10
C SER A 69 -8.32 4.60 4.47
N GLU A 70 -9.15 4.52 5.51
CA GLU A 70 -9.93 5.63 6.03
C GLU A 70 -9.69 5.77 7.54
N GLY A 71 -9.80 6.99 8.06
CA GLY A 71 -9.67 7.28 9.48
C GLY A 71 -9.72 8.76 9.78
N ASP A 72 -9.54 9.14 11.05
CA ASP A 72 -9.75 10.51 11.50
C ASP A 72 -8.48 11.39 11.39
N ASN A 73 -7.32 10.78 11.16
CA ASN A 73 -6.02 11.45 11.00
C ASN A 73 -5.36 11.06 9.68
N LEU A 74 -4.99 12.05 8.85
CA LEU A 74 -4.38 11.84 7.54
C LEU A 74 -3.07 11.02 7.60
N PHE A 75 -2.19 11.32 8.55
CA PHE A 75 -0.87 10.69 8.66
C PHE A 75 -1.00 9.22 9.04
N ASP A 76 -1.81 8.91 10.04
CA ASP A 76 -2.07 7.54 10.48
C ASP A 76 -2.72 6.69 9.37
N VAL A 77 -3.67 7.30 8.65
CA VAL A 77 -4.34 6.66 7.52
C VAL A 77 -3.36 6.40 6.38
N CYS A 78 -2.48 7.35 6.08
CA CYS A 78 -1.45 7.19 5.06
C CYS A 78 -0.46 6.06 5.41
N ILE A 79 0.02 6.00 6.66
CA ILE A 79 0.89 4.92 7.15
C ILE A 79 0.17 3.57 7.05
N THR A 80 -1.11 3.53 7.45
CA THR A 80 -1.93 2.31 7.38
C THR A 80 -2.10 1.83 5.94
N ALA A 81 -2.39 2.73 5.01
CA ALA A 81 -2.53 2.42 3.60
C ALA A 81 -1.21 1.92 3.00
N LYS A 82 -0.08 2.59 3.32
CA LYS A 82 1.27 2.14 2.93
C LYS A 82 1.57 0.73 3.45
N ASN A 83 1.31 0.46 4.73
CA ASN A 83 1.60 -0.85 5.33
C ASN A 83 0.75 -1.96 4.71
N LYS A 84 -0.53 -1.68 4.40
CA LYS A 84 -1.36 -2.60 3.60
C LYS A 84 -0.75 -2.81 2.21
N ALA A 85 -0.34 -1.74 1.53
CA ALA A 85 0.30 -1.82 0.23
C ALA A 85 1.56 -2.68 0.21
N LYS A 86 2.47 -2.45 1.15
CA LYS A 86 3.66 -3.28 1.33
C LYS A 86 3.31 -4.77 1.47
N LYS A 87 2.35 -5.11 2.34
CA LYS A 87 1.92 -6.49 2.54
C LYS A 87 1.30 -7.10 1.27
N THR A 88 0.44 -6.36 0.58
CA THR A 88 -0.20 -6.81 -0.66
C THR A 88 0.81 -7.03 -1.77
N ILE A 89 1.74 -6.10 -1.98
CA ILE A 89 2.82 -6.24 -2.97
C ILE A 89 3.68 -7.46 -2.64
N SER A 90 4.14 -7.59 -1.39
CA SER A 90 4.94 -8.75 -0.97
C SER A 90 4.19 -10.07 -1.14
N TYR A 91 2.88 -10.10 -0.88
CA TYR A 91 2.06 -11.27 -1.12
C TYR A 91 1.99 -11.62 -2.61
N LEU A 92 1.73 -10.63 -3.47
CA LEU A 92 1.65 -10.84 -4.92
C LEU A 92 2.99 -11.31 -5.52
N ILE A 93 4.10 -10.70 -5.12
CA ILE A 93 5.45 -11.13 -5.54
C ILE A 93 5.69 -12.59 -5.14
N ASN A 94 5.43 -12.93 -3.88
CA ASN A 94 5.60 -14.31 -3.39
C ASN A 94 4.65 -15.32 -4.08
N GLN A 95 3.53 -14.87 -4.64
CA GLN A 95 2.65 -15.74 -5.43
C GLN A 95 3.10 -15.89 -6.89
N MET A 96 3.78 -14.88 -7.45
CA MET A 96 4.36 -14.92 -8.79
C MET A 96 5.67 -15.76 -8.82
N ASP A 97 6.41 -15.80 -7.71
CA ASP A 97 7.65 -16.59 -7.52
C ASP A 97 7.42 -18.03 -6.99
N SER A 98 6.45 -18.76 -7.54
CA SER A 98 6.36 -20.21 -7.27
C SER A 98 7.01 -21.11 -8.35
N PRO A 99 8.33 -20.99 -8.58
CA PRO A 99 9.20 -22.14 -8.79
C PRO A 99 10.10 -22.47 -7.57
N ALA A 100 10.18 -21.59 -6.56
CA ALA A 100 11.15 -21.70 -5.47
C ALA A 100 10.73 -22.61 -4.28
N ARG A 101 9.49 -23.12 -4.24
CA ARG A 101 9.09 -24.14 -3.24
C ARG A 101 9.83 -25.47 -3.43
N THR A 102 10.33 -25.76 -4.63
CA THR A 102 11.06 -27.00 -4.92
C THR A 102 12.50 -26.96 -4.39
N ILE A 103 13.16 -25.80 -4.41
CA ILE A 103 14.61 -25.70 -4.09
C ILE A 103 14.89 -25.76 -2.58
N LYS A 104 13.96 -25.27 -1.73
CA LYS A 104 14.11 -25.38 -0.26
C LYS A 104 13.75 -26.76 0.30
N MET A 105 13.02 -27.62 -0.43
CA MET A 105 12.81 -29.01 0.00
C MET A 105 13.94 -29.96 -0.43
N GLU A 106 14.66 -29.68 -1.52
CA GLU A 106 15.82 -30.52 -1.90
C GLU A 106 17.05 -30.27 -1.02
N HIS A 107 17.30 -29.03 -0.57
CA HIS A 107 18.42 -28.74 0.33
C HIS A 107 18.27 -29.32 1.75
N PHE A 108 17.07 -29.73 2.16
CA PHE A 108 16.84 -30.37 3.46
C PHE A 108 16.89 -31.92 3.41
N LYS A 109 17.02 -32.54 2.22
CA LYS A 109 17.11 -34.01 2.10
C LYS A 109 18.55 -34.56 2.12
N LYS A 110 19.58 -33.71 2.25
CA LYS A 110 20.99 -34.14 2.18
C LYS A 110 21.77 -34.13 3.50
N PHE A 111 21.09 -34.21 4.65
CA PHE A 111 21.76 -34.60 5.89
C PHE A 111 21.39 -36.04 6.24
N PRO A 112 22.18 -37.05 5.83
CA PRO A 112 22.13 -38.32 6.52
C PRO A 112 22.66 -38.08 7.95
N TYR A 113 21.82 -38.34 8.95
CA TYR A 113 22.31 -38.45 10.32
C TYR A 113 23.33 -39.61 10.36
N PRO A 114 24.53 -39.43 10.93
CA PRO A 114 25.41 -40.55 11.21
C PRO A 114 24.74 -41.47 12.24
N GLN A 115 24.85 -42.78 12.01
CA GLN A 115 24.30 -43.85 12.85
C GLN A 115 24.86 -43.84 14.27
#